data_AF-A0AAD8SS09-F1
#
_entry.id   AF-A0AAD8SS09-F1
#
_cell.length_a   1.000
_cell.length_b   1.000
_cell.length_c   1.000
_cell.angle_alpha   90.00
_cell.angle_beta   90.00
_cell.angle_gamma   90.00
#
_symmetry.space_group_name_H-M   'P 1'
#
loop_
_entity.id
_entity.type
_entity.pdbx_description
1 polymer ?
#
loop_
_entity_poly.entity_id
_entity_poly.type
_entity_poly.pdbx_seq_one_letter_code
_entity_poly.pdbx_strand_id
1 'polypeptide(L)'
;MAATAAHAEGAAAPGQATVVLQHQHHHGQARRHHGIWSVGGDEIATALHARRPEAKGARRADGAAQIAASTADARKRLFEELLWEHRDLSEAHSKCQAIPEASIETLKTQLAALQTEKDQLTTAHREVKDQAVQAGLRHARELKDAQAAAEAKLAESLEEYTQNTAVLRVELEEERLFPDSQVHAQKKVADRRVAQQFKNLTAPWDPYDHLVALSARVQHMRAVDRHLADLPDVAIQLCKVLWPGEEMPANLTLASERLKGAGRRIREWQCSAARAGADAALRIACSWYEDLDLDALHSLREDAPTDKDPVLTAKRKDRAYRIAEYTPVRTFIPPPPDVQDFLSDEEEGEDEEDEDAGEDDALPEAGDAPPEAPDAGAAPPEAPAA
;
A
#
# COMPACT_ATOMS: atom_id res chain seq x y z
N MET A 1 -24.38 -6.46 30.97
CA MET A 1 -25.39 -7.16 30.14
C MET A 1 -25.09 -6.76 28.70
N ALA A 2 -24.67 -7.69 27.84
CA ALA A 2 -25.50 -8.36 26.82
C ALA A 2 -26.03 -7.39 25.74
N ALA A 3 -25.98 -7.66 24.42
CA ALA A 3 -25.28 -8.67 23.61
C ALA A 3 -25.48 -8.35 22.11
N THR A 4 -24.68 -8.94 21.18
CA THR A 4 -24.98 -9.16 19.72
C THR A 4 -25.22 -7.91 18.84
N ALA A 5 -25.10 -7.87 17.50
CA ALA A 5 -24.50 -8.70 16.41
C ALA A 5 -24.67 -7.89 15.07
N ALA A 6 -24.02 -8.13 13.92
CA ALA A 6 -22.76 -8.80 13.50
C ALA A 6 -22.56 -8.54 11.97
N HIS A 7 -21.64 -9.30 11.32
CA HIS A 7 -21.37 -9.40 9.85
C HIS A 7 -20.55 -8.29 9.16
N ALA A 8 -19.83 -8.55 8.05
CA ALA A 8 -18.95 -9.68 7.67
C ALA A 8 -18.41 -9.46 6.24
N GLU A 9 -17.08 -9.35 6.07
CA GLU A 9 -16.30 -9.67 4.83
C GLU A 9 -14.80 -9.49 5.18
N GLY A 10 -13.84 -10.27 4.68
CA GLY A 10 -13.95 -11.40 3.77
C GLY A 10 -12.69 -11.66 2.93
N ALA A 11 -11.47 -11.51 3.48
CA ALA A 11 -10.22 -11.64 2.71
C ALA A 11 -9.28 -12.74 3.25
N ALA A 12 -8.73 -13.54 2.34
CA ALA A 12 -8.09 -14.83 2.64
C ALA A 12 -6.65 -14.73 3.17
N ALA A 13 -6.26 -15.73 3.98
CA ALA A 13 -4.90 -15.92 4.47
C ALA A 13 -3.97 -16.57 3.40
N PRO A 14 -2.67 -16.23 3.37
CA PRO A 14 -1.69 -16.95 2.56
C PRO A 14 -1.38 -18.32 3.19
N GLY A 15 -1.69 -19.39 2.47
CA GLY A 15 -1.47 -20.77 2.91
C GLY A 15 0.00 -21.18 2.96
N GLN A 16 0.31 -22.13 3.86
CA GLN A 16 1.64 -22.72 4.01
C GLN A 16 2.03 -23.56 2.78
N ALA A 17 3.22 -23.29 2.20
CA ALA A 17 3.81 -24.12 1.16
C ALA A 17 4.85 -25.09 1.75
N THR A 18 4.36 -26.19 2.34
CA THR A 18 5.23 -27.27 2.85
C THR A 18 5.84 -28.04 1.69
N VAL A 19 7.16 -27.99 1.52
CA VAL A 19 7.87 -28.77 0.48
C VAL A 19 7.92 -30.25 0.88
N VAL A 20 6.90 -30.99 0.46
CA VAL A 20 6.85 -32.46 0.59
C VAL A 20 7.64 -33.09 -0.56
N LEU A 21 8.78 -33.73 -0.24
CA LEU A 21 9.46 -34.58 -1.22
C LEU A 21 8.59 -35.80 -1.54
N GLN A 22 7.97 -35.81 -2.71
CA GLN A 22 7.18 -36.92 -3.21
C GLN A 22 7.83 -37.51 -4.47
N HIS A 23 8.85 -38.35 -4.29
CA HIS A 23 9.36 -39.19 -5.37
C HIS A 23 8.47 -40.44 -5.51
N GLN A 24 7.66 -40.48 -6.56
CA GLN A 24 6.75 -41.59 -6.79
C GLN A 24 7.50 -42.82 -7.32
N HIS A 25 7.36 -43.94 -6.62
CA HIS A 25 7.51 -45.26 -7.21
C HIS A 25 6.39 -45.50 -8.21
N HIS A 26 6.71 -45.95 -9.43
CA HIS A 26 5.79 -46.78 -10.22
C HIS A 26 6.48 -48.04 -10.73
N HIS A 27 5.83 -49.18 -10.45
CA HIS A 27 6.25 -50.51 -10.88
C HIS A 27 5.91 -50.76 -12.35
N GLY A 28 6.82 -51.42 -13.06
CA GLY A 28 6.52 -52.20 -14.27
C GLY A 28 6.93 -53.66 -14.04
N GLN A 29 5.98 -54.55 -13.75
CA GLN A 29 6.24 -55.99 -13.60
C GLN A 29 6.10 -56.73 -14.94
N ALA A 30 7.06 -57.59 -15.26
CA ALA A 30 6.87 -58.83 -16.04
C ALA A 30 7.99 -59.80 -15.61
N ARG A 31 7.79 -60.75 -14.68
CA ARG A 31 7.08 -62.03 -14.79
C ARG A 31 7.50 -62.92 -15.98
N ARG A 32 7.61 -64.22 -15.62
CA ARG A 32 7.76 -65.47 -16.42
C ARG A 32 9.23 -65.90 -16.58
N HIS A 33 9.65 -67.15 -16.33
CA HIS A 33 9.08 -68.37 -15.75
C HIS A 33 10.26 -69.34 -15.54
N HIS A 34 10.00 -70.44 -14.83
CA HIS A 34 10.63 -71.76 -14.81
C HIS A 34 11.78 -72.09 -15.82
N GLY A 35 12.77 -72.92 -15.46
CA GLY A 35 12.90 -73.61 -14.17
C GLY A 35 14.08 -74.58 -14.08
N ILE A 36 14.24 -75.09 -12.87
CA ILE A 36 14.95 -76.29 -12.46
C ILE A 36 14.82 -77.42 -13.49
N TRP A 37 15.96 -77.97 -13.94
CA TRP A 37 16.11 -79.41 -14.17
C TRP A 37 17.46 -79.86 -13.60
N SER A 38 17.41 -80.83 -12.70
CA SER A 38 18.55 -81.63 -12.25
C SER A 38 18.46 -82.99 -12.93
N VAL A 39 19.54 -83.41 -13.58
CA VAL A 39 19.77 -84.74 -14.16
C VAL A 39 21.29 -84.94 -14.14
N GLY A 40 21.90 -85.96 -13.52
CA GLY A 40 21.36 -87.14 -12.85
C GLY A 40 21.51 -88.41 -13.70
N GLY A 41 22.26 -89.40 -13.22
CA GLY A 41 22.57 -90.65 -13.95
C GLY A 41 23.91 -90.56 -14.70
N ASP A 42 24.93 -91.35 -14.41
CA ASP A 42 25.03 -92.80 -14.14
C ASP A 42 25.02 -93.70 -15.39
N GLU A 43 26.09 -94.49 -15.47
CA GLU A 43 26.14 -95.92 -15.79
C GLU A 43 25.10 -96.53 -16.75
N ILE A 44 25.53 -96.79 -18.00
CA ILE A 44 25.28 -98.06 -18.71
C ILE A 44 26.58 -98.35 -19.50
N ALA A 45 27.50 -99.26 -19.15
CA ALA A 45 27.46 -100.63 -18.62
C ALA A 45 27.13 -101.72 -19.67
N THR A 46 27.83 -102.86 -19.57
CA THR A 46 27.55 -104.17 -20.23
C THR A 46 27.53 -104.20 -21.78
N ALA A 47 28.51 -104.78 -22.49
CA ALA A 47 28.91 -106.20 -22.57
C ALA A 47 28.00 -107.09 -23.44
N LEU A 48 28.61 -107.87 -24.34
CA LEU A 48 28.28 -109.27 -24.62
C LEU A 48 29.49 -109.95 -25.30
N HIS A 49 30.13 -110.90 -24.62
CA HIS A 49 30.16 -112.33 -25.00
C HIS A 49 30.58 -112.63 -26.45
N ALA A 50 31.80 -113.14 -26.68
CA ALA A 50 32.30 -114.50 -26.37
C ALA A 50 31.94 -115.56 -27.43
N ARG A 51 32.97 -116.21 -28.00
CA ARG A 51 32.97 -117.65 -28.27
C ARG A 51 34.38 -118.19 -28.61
N ARG A 52 34.91 -118.99 -27.69
CA ARG A 52 35.77 -120.15 -28.00
C ARG A 52 34.87 -121.17 -28.75
N PRO A 53 35.40 -121.98 -29.68
CA PRO A 53 35.81 -123.31 -29.23
C PRO A 53 37.10 -123.82 -29.89
N GLU A 54 37.53 -124.98 -29.40
CA GLU A 54 38.72 -125.71 -29.83
C GLU A 54 38.44 -126.67 -31.00
N ALA A 55 39.54 -127.24 -31.52
CA ALA A 55 39.68 -128.66 -31.89
C ALA A 55 39.65 -129.09 -33.37
N LYS A 56 40.76 -129.76 -33.75
CA LYS A 56 40.87 -130.93 -34.64
C LYS A 56 40.57 -130.76 -36.14
N GLY A 57 41.64 -130.56 -36.92
CA GLY A 57 42.33 -131.74 -37.45
C GLY A 57 42.39 -131.96 -38.97
N ALA A 58 43.52 -132.55 -39.36
CA ALA A 58 43.73 -133.46 -40.51
C ALA A 58 43.93 -132.89 -41.94
N ARG A 59 45.17 -133.13 -42.41
CA ARG A 59 45.60 -133.55 -43.77
C ARG A 59 45.67 -132.44 -44.84
N ARG A 60 46.91 -132.14 -45.29
CA ARG A 60 47.50 -132.58 -46.59
C ARG A 60 46.70 -132.04 -47.77
N ALA A 61 47.24 -131.39 -48.79
CA ALA A 61 48.54 -130.87 -49.17
C ALA A 61 48.23 -130.08 -50.48
N ASP A 62 49.22 -129.52 -51.19
CA ASP A 62 49.03 -128.92 -52.53
C ASP A 62 48.19 -127.62 -52.57
N GLY A 63 48.74 -126.54 -51.99
CA GLY A 63 48.13 -125.19 -52.04
C GLY A 63 49.11 -124.00 -52.11
N ALA A 64 50.41 -124.24 -52.27
CA ALA A 64 51.43 -123.19 -52.11
C ALA A 64 51.48 -122.14 -53.24
N ALA A 65 51.07 -122.49 -54.47
CA ALA A 65 51.15 -121.58 -55.62
C ALA A 65 49.97 -120.59 -55.72
N GLN A 66 48.78 -120.96 -55.22
CA GLN A 66 47.56 -120.17 -55.38
C GLN A 66 47.37 -119.12 -54.27
N ILE A 67 47.97 -119.36 -53.09
CA ILE A 67 48.01 -118.39 -51.98
C ILE A 67 48.89 -117.18 -52.35
N ALA A 68 49.96 -117.35 -53.13
CA ALA A 68 50.83 -116.24 -53.55
C ALA A 68 50.09 -115.23 -54.47
N ALA A 69 49.28 -115.72 -55.41
CA ALA A 69 48.44 -114.86 -56.25
C ALA A 69 47.29 -114.21 -55.46
N SER A 70 46.58 -115.00 -54.63
CA SER A 70 45.49 -114.49 -53.79
C SER A 70 45.95 -113.43 -52.78
N THR A 71 47.15 -113.56 -52.20
CA THR A 71 47.70 -112.56 -51.27
C THR A 71 48.24 -111.32 -51.98
N ALA A 72 48.62 -111.41 -53.26
CA ALA A 72 48.94 -110.24 -54.07
C ALA A 72 47.69 -109.40 -54.38
N ASP A 73 46.60 -110.03 -54.84
CA ASP A 73 45.33 -109.32 -55.07
C ASP A 73 44.70 -108.77 -53.78
N ALA A 74 44.78 -109.52 -52.67
CA ALA A 74 44.33 -109.03 -51.37
C ALA A 74 45.14 -107.82 -50.89
N ARG A 75 46.47 -107.81 -51.06
CA ARG A 75 47.31 -106.64 -50.76
C ARG A 75 46.98 -105.47 -51.66
N LYS A 76 46.71 -105.70 -52.94
CA LYS A 76 46.36 -104.63 -53.88
C LYS A 76 45.02 -103.98 -53.52
N ARG A 77 44.00 -104.78 -53.20
CA ARG A 77 42.71 -104.27 -52.70
C ARG A 77 42.85 -103.51 -51.40
N LEU A 78 43.55 -104.07 -50.41
CA LEU A 78 43.82 -103.38 -49.15
C LEU A 78 44.58 -102.06 -49.36
N PHE A 79 45.51 -101.99 -50.33
CA PHE A 79 46.24 -100.76 -50.63
C PHE A 79 45.37 -99.73 -51.36
N GLU A 80 44.49 -100.16 -52.27
CA GLU A 80 43.50 -99.29 -52.92
C GLU A 80 42.45 -98.78 -51.91
N GLU A 81 42.02 -99.61 -50.95
CA GLU A 81 41.12 -99.28 -49.84
C GLU A 81 41.78 -98.29 -48.86
N LEU A 82 43.04 -98.50 -48.48
CA LEU A 82 43.80 -97.58 -47.62
C LEU A 82 44.10 -96.25 -48.32
N LEU A 83 44.31 -96.24 -49.63
CA LEU A 83 44.41 -95.00 -50.43
C LEU A 83 43.07 -94.27 -50.52
N TRP A 84 41.95 -95.00 -50.57
CA TRP A 84 40.61 -94.42 -50.56
C TRP A 84 40.28 -93.83 -49.19
N GLU A 85 40.52 -94.56 -48.09
CA GLU A 85 40.38 -94.03 -46.73
C GLU A 85 41.30 -92.82 -46.48
N HIS A 86 42.55 -92.85 -46.94
CA HIS A 86 43.45 -91.69 -46.81
C HIS A 86 42.96 -90.49 -47.64
N ARG A 87 42.29 -90.72 -48.78
CA ARG A 87 41.68 -89.64 -49.57
C ARG A 87 40.46 -89.06 -48.87
N ASP A 88 39.55 -89.90 -48.38
CA ASP A 88 38.36 -89.49 -47.64
C ASP A 88 38.72 -88.80 -46.31
N LEU A 89 39.72 -89.30 -45.58
CA LEU A 89 40.26 -88.64 -44.39
C LEU A 89 40.94 -87.30 -44.74
N SER A 90 41.68 -87.21 -45.84
CA SER A 90 42.26 -85.94 -46.30
C SER A 90 41.19 -84.93 -46.72
N GLU A 91 40.11 -85.37 -47.35
CA GLU A 91 39.02 -84.51 -47.78
C GLU A 91 38.11 -84.11 -46.61
N ALA A 92 37.87 -85.01 -45.66
CA ALA A 92 37.21 -84.71 -44.40
C ALA A 92 38.05 -83.78 -43.51
N HIS A 93 39.37 -83.96 -43.42
CA HIS A 93 40.26 -83.06 -42.69
C HIS A 93 40.29 -81.68 -43.34
N SER A 94 40.42 -81.61 -44.67
CA SER A 94 40.34 -80.34 -45.42
C SER A 94 39.02 -79.60 -45.16
N LYS A 95 37.88 -80.29 -45.20
CA LYS A 95 36.56 -79.70 -44.90
C LYS A 95 36.43 -79.28 -43.44
N CYS A 96 36.82 -80.15 -42.50
CA CYS A 96 36.75 -79.89 -41.06
C CYS A 96 37.74 -78.82 -40.56
N GLN A 97 38.80 -78.52 -41.32
CA GLN A 97 39.78 -77.49 -41.00
C GLN A 97 39.44 -76.14 -41.67
N ALA A 98 38.94 -76.15 -42.91
CA ALA A 98 38.55 -74.92 -43.61
C ALA A 98 37.28 -74.25 -43.04
N ILE A 99 36.30 -75.04 -42.57
CA ILE A 99 35.04 -74.51 -42.00
C ILE A 99 35.28 -73.67 -40.73
N PRO A 100 36.05 -74.12 -39.71
CA PRO A 100 36.32 -73.29 -38.53
C PRO A 100 37.21 -72.10 -38.85
N GLU A 101 38.19 -72.20 -39.75
CA GLU A 101 39.08 -71.08 -40.09
C GLU A 101 38.30 -69.91 -40.72
N ALA A 102 37.44 -70.17 -41.71
CA ALA A 102 36.56 -69.15 -42.30
C ALA A 102 35.54 -68.58 -41.30
N SER A 103 35.04 -69.42 -40.38
CA SER A 103 34.15 -68.99 -39.29
C SER A 103 34.88 -68.10 -38.26
N ILE A 104 36.15 -68.37 -37.99
CA ILE A 104 36.98 -67.57 -37.08
C ILE A 104 37.33 -66.22 -37.73
N GLU A 105 37.63 -66.16 -39.03
CA GLU A 105 37.89 -64.89 -39.70
C GLU A 105 36.64 -64.01 -39.78
N THR A 106 35.48 -64.58 -40.13
CA THR A 106 34.21 -63.83 -40.13
C THR A 106 33.87 -63.30 -38.72
N LEU A 107 34.01 -64.11 -37.66
CA LEU A 107 33.83 -63.65 -36.28
C LEU A 107 34.83 -62.54 -35.87
N LYS A 108 36.10 -62.61 -36.31
CA LYS A 108 37.08 -61.53 -36.09
C LYS A 108 36.66 -60.23 -36.76
N THR A 109 36.15 -60.28 -38.00
CA THR A 109 35.66 -59.07 -38.69
C THR A 109 34.43 -58.47 -38.02
N GLN A 110 33.50 -59.31 -37.53
CA GLN A 110 32.34 -58.85 -36.77
C GLN A 110 32.74 -58.23 -35.44
N LEU A 111 33.69 -58.82 -34.71
CA LEU A 111 34.20 -58.27 -33.46
C LEU A 111 34.89 -56.91 -33.69
N ALA A 112 35.68 -56.77 -34.75
CA ALA A 112 36.29 -55.50 -35.13
C ALA A 112 35.22 -54.43 -35.47
N ALA A 113 34.15 -54.79 -36.19
CA ALA A 113 33.05 -53.89 -36.50
C ALA A 113 32.27 -53.44 -35.24
N LEU A 114 31.97 -54.38 -34.33
CA LEU A 114 31.33 -54.05 -33.04
C LEU A 114 32.23 -53.19 -32.15
N GLN A 115 33.56 -53.36 -32.24
CA GLN A 115 34.52 -52.51 -31.53
C GLN A 115 34.46 -51.06 -32.06
N THR A 116 34.44 -50.85 -33.39
CA THR A 116 34.32 -49.50 -33.97
C THR A 116 32.96 -48.86 -33.70
N GLU A 117 31.87 -49.61 -33.72
CA GLU A 117 30.54 -49.13 -33.33
C GLU A 117 30.50 -48.71 -31.86
N LYS A 118 31.09 -49.51 -30.96
CA LYS A 118 31.24 -49.15 -29.54
C LYS A 118 32.04 -47.86 -29.37
N ASP A 119 33.16 -47.70 -30.05
CA ASP A 119 33.99 -46.51 -29.93
C ASP A 119 33.25 -45.26 -30.46
N GLN A 120 32.50 -45.38 -31.57
CA GLN A 120 31.59 -44.34 -32.08
C GLN A 120 30.52 -43.97 -31.05
N LEU A 121 29.83 -44.96 -30.46
CA LEU A 121 28.81 -44.72 -29.44
C LEU A 121 29.38 -44.06 -28.16
N THR A 122 30.60 -44.43 -27.72
CA THR A 122 31.23 -43.75 -26.57
C THR A 122 31.66 -42.32 -26.90
N THR A 123 31.87 -41.99 -28.17
CA THR A 123 32.21 -40.64 -28.63
C THR A 123 30.94 -39.78 -28.70
N ALA A 124 29.90 -40.27 -29.38
CA ALA A 124 28.59 -39.64 -29.44
C ALA A 124 27.98 -39.41 -28.04
N HIS A 125 28.15 -40.35 -27.10
CA HIS A 125 27.69 -40.18 -25.72
C HIS A 125 28.42 -39.03 -24.98
N ARG A 126 29.73 -38.83 -25.23
CA ARG A 126 30.47 -37.68 -24.68
C ARG A 126 29.97 -36.37 -25.27
N GLU A 127 29.80 -36.31 -26.60
CA GLU A 127 29.30 -35.12 -27.28
C GLU A 127 27.90 -34.71 -26.79
N VAL A 128 26.96 -35.67 -26.67
CA VAL A 128 25.62 -35.40 -26.14
C VAL A 128 25.67 -34.95 -24.67
N LYS A 129 26.57 -35.53 -23.86
CA LYS A 129 26.78 -35.11 -22.47
C LYS A 129 27.31 -33.68 -22.39
N ASP A 130 28.30 -33.33 -23.22
CA ASP A 130 28.88 -31.98 -23.25
C ASP A 130 27.88 -30.94 -23.78
N GLN A 131 27.06 -31.30 -24.77
CA GLN A 131 25.94 -30.49 -25.25
C GLN A 131 24.89 -30.26 -24.14
N ALA A 132 24.53 -31.30 -23.38
CA ALA A 132 23.59 -31.18 -22.26
C ALA A 132 24.13 -30.26 -21.14
N VAL A 133 25.43 -30.37 -20.81
CA VAL A 133 26.09 -29.46 -19.86
C VAL A 133 26.10 -28.03 -20.38
N GLN A 134 26.42 -27.80 -21.66
CA GLN A 134 26.38 -26.47 -22.26
C GLN A 134 24.97 -25.87 -22.28
N ALA A 135 23.94 -26.67 -22.59
CA ALA A 135 22.54 -26.23 -22.57
C ALA A 135 22.12 -25.83 -21.15
N GLY A 136 22.46 -26.63 -20.13
CA GLY A 136 22.23 -26.31 -18.72
C GLY A 136 22.92 -25.01 -18.30
N LEU A 137 24.16 -24.77 -18.75
CA LEU A 137 24.88 -23.52 -18.47
C LEU A 137 24.29 -22.30 -19.17
N ARG A 138 23.69 -22.44 -20.37
CA ARG A 138 22.98 -21.33 -21.05
C ARG A 138 21.68 -21.01 -20.31
N HIS A 139 20.85 -22.00 -20.03
CA HIS A 139 19.60 -21.83 -19.30
C HIS A 139 19.82 -21.24 -17.89
N ALA A 140 20.89 -21.64 -17.18
CA ALA A 140 21.26 -21.06 -15.89
C ALA A 140 21.67 -19.58 -15.97
N ARG A 141 22.23 -19.12 -17.11
CA ARG A 141 22.52 -17.69 -17.36
C ARG A 141 21.24 -16.94 -17.69
N GLU A 142 20.43 -17.47 -18.61
CA GLU A 142 19.14 -16.89 -19.00
C GLU A 142 18.21 -16.68 -17.79
N LEU A 143 18.14 -17.66 -16.86
CA LEU A 143 17.41 -17.50 -15.60
C LEU A 143 17.97 -16.39 -14.70
N LYS A 144 19.31 -16.28 -14.62
CA LYS A 144 19.96 -15.24 -13.80
C LYS A 144 19.73 -13.84 -14.39
N ASP A 145 19.82 -13.70 -15.71
CA ASP A 145 19.60 -12.45 -16.41
C ASP A 145 18.12 -12.04 -16.33
N ALA A 146 17.19 -13.00 -16.41
CA ALA A 146 15.77 -12.78 -16.18
C ALA A 146 15.45 -12.38 -14.73
N GLN A 147 16.11 -12.98 -13.73
CA GLN A 147 15.99 -12.58 -12.33
C GLN A 147 16.47 -11.14 -12.12
N ALA A 148 17.66 -10.79 -12.63
CA ALA A 148 18.20 -9.43 -12.52
C ALA A 148 17.30 -8.39 -13.21
N ALA A 149 16.70 -8.72 -14.36
CA ALA A 149 15.73 -7.86 -15.03
C ALA A 149 14.41 -7.70 -14.26
N ALA A 150 13.97 -8.71 -13.50
CA ALA A 150 12.81 -8.62 -12.62
C ALA A 150 13.10 -7.79 -11.37
N GLU A 151 14.28 -7.97 -10.75
CA GLU A 151 14.74 -7.18 -9.60
C GLU A 151 14.89 -5.69 -9.96
N ALA A 152 15.41 -5.38 -11.15
CA ALA A 152 15.51 -4.00 -11.65
C ALA A 152 14.12 -3.33 -11.81
N LYS A 153 13.13 -4.03 -12.38
CA LYS A 153 11.75 -3.53 -12.49
C LYS A 153 11.08 -3.33 -11.13
N LEU A 154 11.35 -4.21 -10.17
CA LEU A 154 10.86 -4.06 -8.81
C LEU A 154 11.44 -2.79 -8.16
N ALA A 155 12.74 -2.54 -8.32
CA ALA A 155 13.40 -1.34 -7.81
C ALA A 155 12.82 -0.05 -8.43
N GLU A 156 12.62 -0.02 -9.75
CA GLU A 156 11.97 1.10 -10.47
C GLU A 156 10.55 1.37 -9.94
N SER A 157 9.72 0.33 -9.76
CA SER A 157 8.36 0.47 -9.22
C SER A 157 8.33 0.91 -7.75
N LEU A 158 9.34 0.53 -6.96
CA LEU A 158 9.48 0.98 -5.57
C LEU A 158 9.88 2.46 -5.52
N GLU A 159 10.78 2.91 -6.40
CA GLU A 159 11.16 4.31 -6.48
C GLU A 159 9.95 5.19 -6.84
N GLU A 160 9.17 4.82 -7.86
CA GLU A 160 7.91 5.49 -8.22
C GLU A 160 6.93 5.54 -7.04
N TYR A 161 6.73 4.42 -6.33
CA TYR A 161 5.87 4.39 -5.15
C TYR A 161 6.37 5.31 -4.02
N THR A 162 7.68 5.39 -3.78
CA THR A 162 8.22 6.32 -2.76
C THR A 162 8.07 7.78 -3.16
N GLN A 163 8.21 8.11 -4.44
CA GLN A 163 7.98 9.47 -4.96
C GLN A 163 6.50 9.86 -4.78
N ASN A 164 5.56 8.99 -5.17
CA ASN A 164 4.12 9.21 -4.97
C ASN A 164 3.76 9.34 -3.48
N THR A 165 4.36 8.53 -2.60
CA THR A 165 4.15 8.61 -1.15
C THR A 165 4.71 9.91 -0.55
N ALA A 166 5.79 10.46 -1.10
CA ALA A 166 6.35 11.74 -0.68
C ALA A 166 5.43 12.90 -1.07
N VAL A 167 4.86 12.89 -2.28
CA VAL A 167 3.86 13.89 -2.71
C VAL A 167 2.64 13.89 -1.79
N LEU A 168 2.06 12.70 -1.54
CA LEU A 168 0.90 12.57 -0.63
C LEU A 168 1.21 13.04 0.80
N ARG A 169 2.44 12.86 1.29
CA ARG A 169 2.82 13.37 2.62
C ARG A 169 2.86 14.89 2.65
N VAL A 170 3.39 15.54 1.60
CA VAL A 170 3.40 17.01 1.50
C VAL A 170 1.98 17.56 1.43
N GLU A 171 1.08 16.96 0.64
CA GLU A 171 -0.33 17.38 0.59
C GLU A 171 -1.02 17.26 1.97
N LEU A 172 -0.75 16.19 2.72
CA LEU A 172 -1.34 15.95 4.04
C LEU A 172 -0.73 16.86 5.14
N GLU A 173 0.53 17.27 5.00
CA GLU A 173 1.16 18.29 5.84
C GLU A 173 0.62 19.71 5.50
N GLU A 174 0.34 20.03 4.23
CA GLU A 174 -0.33 21.28 3.82
C GLU A 174 -1.75 21.38 4.40
N GLU A 175 -2.57 20.32 4.34
CA GLU A 175 -3.92 20.30 4.91
C GLU A 175 -3.92 20.60 6.42
N ARG A 176 -2.89 20.16 7.15
CA ARG A 176 -2.76 20.42 8.60
C ARG A 176 -2.37 21.86 8.93
N LEU A 177 -1.63 22.52 8.05
CA LEU A 177 -1.19 23.91 8.23
C LEU A 177 -2.24 24.93 7.80
N PHE A 178 -3.06 24.61 6.79
CA PHE A 178 -4.08 25.51 6.25
C PHE A 178 -5.39 24.75 5.92
N PRO A 179 -6.25 24.44 6.91
CA PRO A 179 -7.48 23.66 6.68
C PRO A 179 -8.42 24.30 5.63
N ASP A 180 -8.55 25.63 5.62
CA ASP A 180 -9.37 26.35 4.65
C ASP A 180 -8.82 26.32 3.22
N SER A 181 -7.52 26.03 3.03
CA SER A 181 -6.90 25.97 1.71
C SER A 181 -7.46 24.85 0.84
N GLN A 182 -7.87 23.74 1.46
CA GLN A 182 -8.48 22.61 0.77
C GLN A 182 -9.90 22.93 0.32
N VAL A 183 -10.68 23.63 1.14
CA VAL A 183 -12.02 24.14 0.76
C VAL A 183 -11.89 25.15 -0.39
N HIS A 184 -10.89 26.03 -0.34
CA HIS A 184 -10.61 26.99 -1.42
C HIS A 184 -10.21 26.29 -2.73
N ALA A 185 -9.37 25.25 -2.65
CA ALA A 185 -8.95 24.44 -3.79
C ALA A 185 -10.12 23.68 -4.43
N GLN A 186 -10.92 22.98 -3.62
CA GLN A 186 -12.12 22.27 -4.06
C GLN A 186 -13.10 23.21 -4.78
N LYS A 187 -13.34 24.41 -4.22
CA LYS A 187 -14.19 25.42 -4.85
C LYS A 187 -13.65 25.86 -6.21
N LYS A 188 -12.34 26.13 -6.33
CA LYS A 188 -11.72 26.53 -7.61
C LYS A 188 -11.74 25.43 -8.67
N VAL A 189 -11.59 24.17 -8.27
CA VAL A 189 -11.75 23.01 -9.16
C VAL A 189 -13.21 22.87 -9.61
N ALA A 190 -14.18 23.02 -8.71
CA ALA A 190 -15.60 23.02 -9.04
C ALA A 190 -15.97 24.15 -10.02
N ASP A 191 -15.54 25.39 -9.75
CA ASP A 191 -15.72 26.55 -10.63
C ASP A 191 -15.18 26.27 -12.05
N ARG A 192 -13.97 25.69 -12.17
CA ARG A 192 -13.40 25.27 -13.47
C ARG A 192 -14.27 24.22 -14.14
N ARG A 193 -14.65 23.15 -13.44
CA ARG A 193 -15.42 22.03 -14.03
C ARG A 193 -16.79 22.50 -14.52
N VAL A 194 -17.44 23.41 -13.79
CA VAL A 194 -18.67 24.10 -14.24
C VAL A 194 -18.40 24.92 -15.51
N ALA A 195 -17.34 25.74 -15.54
CA ALA A 195 -16.97 26.53 -16.72
C ALA A 195 -16.63 25.68 -17.96
N GLN A 196 -16.06 24.47 -17.76
CA GLN A 196 -15.78 23.50 -18.83
C GLN A 196 -16.95 22.57 -19.16
N GLN A 197 -18.15 22.80 -18.59
CA GLN A 197 -19.36 21.99 -18.77
C GLN A 197 -19.15 20.49 -18.47
N PHE A 198 -18.31 20.19 -17.48
CA PHE A 198 -18.00 18.82 -17.10
C PHE A 198 -19.24 18.14 -16.51
N LYS A 199 -19.72 17.07 -17.17
CA LYS A 199 -21.00 16.41 -16.83
C LYS A 199 -21.00 15.69 -15.48
N ASN A 200 -19.82 15.38 -14.93
CA ASN A 200 -19.68 14.73 -13.64
C ASN A 200 -18.69 15.52 -12.77
N LEU A 201 -19.23 16.38 -11.90
CA LEU A 201 -18.45 17.21 -10.98
C LEU A 201 -17.76 16.38 -9.88
N THR A 202 -18.27 15.18 -9.60
CA THR A 202 -17.80 14.25 -8.54
C THR A 202 -16.83 13.19 -9.07
N ALA A 203 -16.42 13.25 -10.35
CA ALA A 203 -15.38 12.38 -10.88
C ALA A 203 -14.04 12.61 -10.15
N PRO A 204 -13.13 11.62 -10.07
CA PRO A 204 -11.76 11.82 -9.63
C PRO A 204 -11.10 13.02 -10.33
N TRP A 205 -10.16 13.68 -9.65
CA TRP A 205 -9.50 14.88 -10.19
C TRP A 205 -8.65 14.56 -11.42
N ASP A 206 -8.77 15.37 -12.47
CA ASP A 206 -7.87 15.28 -13.62
C ASP A 206 -6.51 15.90 -13.24
N PRO A 207 -5.38 15.57 -13.91
CA PRO A 207 -4.08 16.15 -13.57
C PRO A 207 -4.03 17.69 -13.62
N TYR A 208 -4.95 18.32 -14.36
CA TYR A 208 -5.07 19.77 -14.45
C TYR A 208 -5.93 20.33 -13.29
N ASP A 209 -6.87 19.57 -12.74
CA ASP A 209 -7.61 19.90 -11.51
C ASP A 209 -6.65 19.93 -10.33
N HIS A 210 -5.71 18.99 -10.26
CA HIS A 210 -4.61 19.05 -9.28
C HIS A 210 -3.75 20.32 -9.45
N LEU A 211 -3.40 20.72 -10.68
CA LEU A 211 -2.69 21.99 -10.92
C LEU A 211 -3.53 23.22 -10.53
N VAL A 212 -4.85 23.20 -10.77
CA VAL A 212 -5.76 24.28 -10.37
C VAL A 212 -5.88 24.35 -8.85
N ALA A 213 -6.05 23.21 -8.18
CA ALA A 213 -6.05 23.09 -6.73
C ALA A 213 -4.76 23.64 -6.12
N LEU A 214 -3.58 23.21 -6.61
CA LEU A 214 -2.29 23.74 -6.18
C LEU A 214 -2.17 25.25 -6.41
N SER A 215 -2.58 25.75 -7.58
CA SER A 215 -2.56 27.19 -7.87
C SER A 215 -3.47 28.00 -6.92
N ALA A 216 -4.61 27.43 -6.54
CA ALA A 216 -5.57 28.01 -5.60
C ALA A 216 -5.03 28.01 -4.16
N ARG A 217 -4.40 26.91 -3.70
CA ARG A 217 -3.71 26.84 -2.39
C ARG A 217 -2.59 27.89 -2.30
N VAL A 218 -1.73 27.98 -3.33
CA VAL A 218 -0.64 28.99 -3.38
C VAL A 218 -1.18 30.42 -3.41
N GLN A 219 -2.28 30.70 -4.11
CA GLN A 219 -2.93 32.02 -4.07
C GLN A 219 -3.55 32.33 -2.71
N HIS A 220 -4.14 31.33 -2.04
CA HIS A 220 -4.69 31.45 -0.69
C HIS A 220 -3.58 31.75 0.33
N MET A 221 -2.49 30.98 0.33
CA MET A 221 -1.31 31.25 1.18
C MET A 221 -0.79 32.67 0.96
N ARG A 222 -0.62 33.12 -0.29
CA ARG A 222 -0.21 34.51 -0.60
C ARG A 222 -1.21 35.59 -0.18
N ALA A 223 -2.46 35.25 0.11
CA ALA A 223 -3.44 36.18 0.69
C ALA A 223 -3.29 36.19 2.23
N VAL A 224 -3.18 35.02 2.84
CA VAL A 224 -2.88 34.86 4.26
C VAL A 224 -1.56 35.56 4.63
N ASP A 225 -0.49 35.39 3.85
CA ASP A 225 0.80 36.09 4.02
C ASP A 225 0.66 37.61 4.06
N ARG A 226 -0.22 38.19 3.23
CA ARG A 226 -0.50 39.64 3.22
C ARG A 226 -1.24 40.07 4.49
N HIS A 227 -2.26 39.32 4.90
CA HIS A 227 -2.98 39.62 6.14
C HIS A 227 -2.11 39.43 7.39
N LEU A 228 -1.20 38.46 7.38
CA LEU A 228 -0.20 38.24 8.44
C LEU A 228 0.89 39.31 8.47
N ALA A 229 1.23 39.92 7.33
CA ALA A 229 2.20 41.02 7.27
C ALA A 229 1.67 42.29 7.95
N ASP A 230 0.38 42.60 7.80
CA ASP A 230 -0.25 43.78 8.42
C ASP A 230 -0.61 43.56 9.91
N LEU A 231 -0.83 42.30 10.32
CA LEU A 231 -1.22 41.91 11.69
C LEU A 231 -0.34 42.49 12.82
N PRO A 232 1.01 42.45 12.77
CA PRO A 232 1.84 43.03 13.82
C PRO A 232 1.67 44.55 13.96
N ASP A 233 1.53 45.28 12.85
CA ASP A 233 1.34 46.73 12.89
C ASP A 233 -0.03 47.09 13.48
N VAL A 234 -1.09 46.35 13.13
CA VAL A 234 -2.43 46.51 13.71
C VAL A 234 -2.44 46.18 15.21
N ALA A 235 -1.80 45.07 15.62
CA ALA A 235 -1.69 44.69 17.03
C ALA A 235 -0.93 45.76 17.85
N ILE A 236 0.16 46.29 17.30
CA ILE A 236 0.95 47.37 17.91
C ILE A 236 0.13 48.67 18.01
N GLN A 237 -0.66 49.02 16.99
CA GLN A 237 -1.55 50.18 17.03
C GLN A 237 -2.64 50.03 18.10
N LEU A 238 -3.23 48.84 18.23
CA LEU A 238 -4.23 48.56 19.26
C LEU A 238 -3.64 48.69 20.68
N CYS A 239 -2.45 48.15 20.92
CA CYS A 239 -1.73 48.32 22.19
C CYS A 239 -1.48 49.80 22.52
N LYS A 240 -1.05 50.62 21.54
CA LYS A 240 -0.84 52.08 21.73
C LYS A 240 -2.12 52.82 22.16
N VAL A 241 -3.28 52.41 21.67
CA VAL A 241 -4.57 53.04 22.01
C VAL A 241 -5.04 52.60 23.40
N LEU A 242 -4.90 51.31 23.74
CA LEU A 242 -5.38 50.76 25.02
C LEU A 242 -4.49 51.13 26.21
N TRP A 243 -3.19 51.29 26.02
CA TRP A 243 -2.21 51.62 27.06
C TRP A 243 -1.39 52.88 26.72
N PRO A 244 -2.01 54.07 26.75
CA PRO A 244 -1.32 55.32 26.44
C PRO A 244 -0.24 55.63 27.49
N GLY A 245 1.00 55.75 27.04
CA GLY A 245 2.16 56.06 27.88
C GLY A 245 2.92 54.86 28.44
N GLU A 246 2.48 53.63 28.16
CA GLU A 246 3.24 52.41 28.48
C GLU A 246 4.28 52.10 27.39
N GLU A 247 5.34 51.36 27.73
CA GLU A 247 6.33 50.93 26.74
C GLU A 247 5.70 49.95 25.73
N MET A 248 5.97 50.20 24.45
CA MET A 248 5.35 49.45 23.36
C MET A 248 6.01 48.05 23.24
N PRO A 249 5.23 46.96 23.12
CA PRO A 249 5.78 45.61 22.98
C PRO A 249 6.68 45.51 21.73
N ALA A 250 7.89 44.98 21.93
CA ALA A 250 8.94 44.95 20.90
C ALA A 250 8.73 43.88 19.80
N ASN A 251 7.80 42.95 19.98
CA ASN A 251 7.48 41.90 19.02
C ASN A 251 6.00 41.46 19.13
N LEU A 252 5.53 40.73 18.11
CA LEU A 252 4.14 40.26 18.03
C LEU A 252 3.77 39.34 19.21
N THR A 253 4.67 38.49 19.70
CA THR A 253 4.39 37.58 20.83
C THR A 253 4.07 38.34 22.12
N LEU A 254 4.87 39.36 22.45
CA LEU A 254 4.62 40.25 23.58
C LEU A 254 3.35 41.09 23.38
N ALA A 255 3.07 41.51 22.14
CA ALA A 255 1.83 42.18 21.81
C ALA A 255 0.61 41.26 21.99
N SER A 256 0.67 40.01 21.55
CA SER A 256 -0.44 39.04 21.73
C SER A 256 -0.67 38.69 23.20
N GLU A 257 0.38 38.51 24.00
CA GLU A 257 0.23 38.31 25.45
C GLU A 257 -0.40 39.54 26.13
N ARG A 258 0.00 40.77 25.75
CA ARG A 258 -0.64 41.99 26.27
C ARG A 258 -2.10 42.11 25.84
N LEU A 259 -2.43 41.73 24.60
CA LEU A 259 -3.78 41.80 24.05
C LEU A 259 -4.76 40.78 24.64
N LYS A 260 -4.31 39.70 25.28
CA LYS A 260 -5.20 38.84 26.08
C LYS A 260 -5.92 39.65 27.18
N GLY A 261 -5.24 40.61 27.78
CA GLY A 261 -5.81 41.54 28.77
C GLY A 261 -6.64 42.69 28.17
N ALA A 262 -6.81 42.76 26.85
CA ALA A 262 -7.50 43.89 26.19
C ALA A 262 -8.97 44.01 26.61
N GLY A 263 -9.68 42.89 26.84
CA GLY A 263 -11.08 42.92 27.27
C GLY A 263 -11.28 43.60 28.62
N ARG A 264 -10.46 43.24 29.62
CA ARG A 264 -10.43 43.91 30.94
C ARG A 264 -10.05 45.39 30.79
N ARG A 265 -9.03 45.70 29.97
CA ARG A 265 -8.61 47.09 29.71
C ARG A 265 -9.69 47.93 29.02
N ILE A 266 -10.48 47.36 28.12
CA ILE A 266 -11.62 48.05 27.47
C ILE A 266 -12.71 48.36 28.50
N ARG A 267 -13.01 47.44 29.44
CA ARG A 267 -13.93 47.70 30.56
C ARG A 267 -13.43 48.84 31.45
N GLU A 268 -12.14 48.86 31.80
CA GLU A 268 -11.52 49.99 32.52
C GLU A 268 -11.65 51.32 31.75
N TRP A 269 -11.49 51.30 30.42
CA TRP A 269 -11.70 52.48 29.56
C TRP A 269 -13.15 52.94 29.52
N GLN A 270 -14.12 52.02 29.55
CA GLN A 270 -15.54 52.35 29.64
C GLN A 270 -15.86 53.02 31.00
N CYS A 271 -15.37 52.47 32.11
CA CYS A 271 -15.49 53.09 33.44
C CYS A 271 -14.81 54.46 33.50
N SER A 272 -13.61 54.59 32.92
CA SER A 272 -12.90 55.87 32.74
C SER A 272 -13.73 56.90 31.96
N ALA A 273 -14.32 56.51 30.83
CA ALA A 273 -15.16 57.38 30.01
C ALA A 273 -16.47 57.77 30.73
N ALA A 274 -17.07 56.85 31.50
CA ALA A 274 -18.22 57.14 32.34
C ALA A 274 -17.89 58.15 33.46
N ARG A 275 -16.75 57.97 34.15
CA ARG A 275 -16.22 58.94 35.13
C ARG A 275 -15.98 60.32 34.50
N ALA A 276 -15.35 60.36 33.33
CA ALA A 276 -15.12 61.60 32.59
C ALA A 276 -16.45 62.31 32.24
N GLY A 277 -17.46 61.55 31.81
CA GLY A 277 -18.79 62.08 31.48
C GLY A 277 -19.55 62.59 32.70
N ALA A 278 -19.43 61.90 33.84
CA ALA A 278 -20.00 62.34 35.12
C ALA A 278 -19.35 63.64 35.63
N ASP A 279 -18.02 63.72 35.59
CA ASP A 279 -17.26 64.95 35.92
C ASP A 279 -17.63 66.12 34.99
N ALA A 280 -17.73 65.90 33.68
CA ALA A 280 -18.19 66.93 32.74
C ALA A 280 -19.62 67.40 33.04
N ALA A 281 -20.55 66.49 33.33
CA ALA A 281 -21.92 66.82 33.70
C ALA A 281 -22.01 67.58 35.03
N LEU A 282 -21.24 67.18 36.05
CA LEU A 282 -21.18 67.85 37.35
C LEU A 282 -20.58 69.25 37.22
N ARG A 283 -19.50 69.44 36.45
CA ARG A 283 -18.93 70.78 36.17
C ARG A 283 -19.96 71.72 35.55
N ILE A 284 -20.76 71.22 34.61
CA ILE A 284 -21.85 72.01 34.01
C ILE A 284 -22.90 72.35 35.07
N ALA A 285 -23.35 71.39 35.87
CA ALA A 285 -24.34 71.62 36.93
C ALA A 285 -23.86 72.64 37.98
N CYS A 286 -22.65 72.49 38.51
CA CYS A 286 -22.06 73.41 39.48
C CYS A 286 -21.80 74.81 38.89
N SER A 287 -21.57 74.92 37.57
CA SER A 287 -21.45 76.24 36.92
C SER A 287 -22.78 76.99 36.76
N TRP A 288 -23.91 76.32 36.97
CA TRP A 288 -25.26 76.93 36.96
C TRP A 288 -25.83 77.11 38.38
N TYR A 289 -25.34 76.33 39.34
CA TYR A 289 -25.77 76.31 40.72
C TYR A 289 -24.54 76.24 41.64
N GLU A 290 -24.06 77.40 42.09
CA GLU A 290 -22.84 77.48 42.93
C GLU A 290 -23.01 76.78 44.29
N ASP A 291 -24.22 76.84 44.87
CA ASP A 291 -24.59 76.21 46.15
C ASP A 291 -25.22 74.81 45.98
N LEU A 292 -24.85 74.05 44.94
CA LEU A 292 -25.42 72.72 44.67
C LEU A 292 -24.89 71.68 45.68
N ASP A 293 -25.79 71.18 46.53
CA ASP A 293 -25.48 70.09 47.46
C ASP A 293 -25.25 68.76 46.71
N LEU A 294 -23.99 68.33 46.67
CA LEU A 294 -23.54 67.10 46.03
C LEU A 294 -23.88 65.85 46.84
N ASP A 295 -24.01 65.96 48.17
CA ASP A 295 -24.38 64.84 49.05
C ASP A 295 -25.89 64.55 48.90
N ALA A 296 -26.71 65.60 48.78
CA ALA A 296 -28.12 65.46 48.44
C ALA A 296 -28.34 64.81 47.06
N LEU A 297 -27.47 65.06 46.08
CA LEU A 297 -27.50 64.41 44.77
C LEU A 297 -27.34 62.88 44.86
N HIS A 298 -26.54 62.38 45.80
CA HIS A 298 -26.37 60.95 46.04
C HIS A 298 -27.65 60.29 46.62
N SER A 299 -28.49 61.05 47.33
CA SER A 299 -29.77 60.56 47.86
C SER A 299 -30.88 60.45 46.79
N LEU A 300 -30.68 61.04 45.60
CA LEU A 300 -31.60 60.88 44.46
C LEU A 300 -31.15 59.74 43.55
N ARG A 301 -31.80 58.57 43.68
CA ARG A 301 -32.54 57.92 42.55
C ARG A 301 -33.06 56.53 42.87
N GLU A 302 -34.37 56.43 42.82
CA GLU A 302 -35.10 55.65 41.80
C GLU A 302 -36.29 56.54 41.34
N ASP A 303 -37.04 56.18 40.29
CA ASP A 303 -38.33 56.80 39.92
C ASP A 303 -38.40 58.27 39.41
N ALA A 304 -37.31 58.86 38.90
CA ALA A 304 -37.40 60.19 38.27
C ALA A 304 -38.35 60.20 37.03
N PRO A 305 -39.21 61.23 36.83
CA PRO A 305 -40.11 61.30 35.67
C PRO A 305 -39.39 61.29 34.31
N THR A 306 -38.13 61.73 34.28
CA THR A 306 -37.26 61.73 33.09
C THR A 306 -36.72 60.35 32.71
N ASP A 307 -36.96 59.33 33.53
CA ASP A 307 -36.69 57.91 33.24
C ASP A 307 -37.94 57.16 32.72
N LYS A 308 -39.16 57.63 33.03
CA LYS A 308 -40.42 56.95 32.69
C LYS A 308 -41.12 57.50 31.43
N ASP A 309 -41.02 58.80 31.15
CA ASP A 309 -41.61 59.42 29.95
C ASP A 309 -40.64 59.29 28.74
N PRO A 310 -41.07 58.71 27.59
CA PRO A 310 -40.22 58.56 26.41
C PRO A 310 -39.82 59.90 25.76
N VAL A 311 -40.66 60.93 25.80
CA VAL A 311 -40.38 62.26 25.24
C VAL A 311 -39.34 62.99 26.09
N LEU A 312 -39.45 62.88 27.42
CA LEU A 312 -38.44 63.44 28.34
C LEU A 312 -37.12 62.64 28.27
N THR A 313 -37.21 61.32 28.12
CA THR A 313 -36.04 60.44 27.89
C THR A 313 -35.31 60.81 26.60
N ALA A 314 -36.02 61.06 25.49
CA ALA A 314 -35.41 61.48 24.23
C ALA A 314 -34.70 62.84 24.36
N LYS A 315 -35.35 63.82 25.00
CA LYS A 315 -34.72 65.12 25.30
C LYS A 315 -33.47 64.98 26.19
N ARG A 316 -33.53 64.11 27.20
CA ARG A 316 -32.39 63.79 28.07
C ARG A 316 -31.24 63.17 27.27
N LYS A 317 -31.52 62.21 26.37
CA LYS A 317 -30.51 61.58 25.51
C LYS A 317 -29.84 62.62 24.59
N ASP A 318 -30.59 63.49 23.91
CA ASP A 318 -30.02 64.60 23.11
C ASP A 318 -29.09 65.49 23.95
N ARG A 319 -29.47 65.86 25.18
CA ARG A 319 -28.61 66.66 26.06
C ARG A 319 -27.37 65.89 26.53
N ALA A 320 -27.48 64.58 26.81
CA ALA A 320 -26.34 63.74 27.15
C ALA A 320 -25.33 63.65 25.98
N TYR A 321 -25.79 63.52 24.73
CA TYR A 321 -24.91 63.56 23.56
C TYR A 321 -24.13 64.88 23.46
N ARG A 322 -24.77 66.02 23.70
CA ARG A 322 -24.10 67.33 23.71
C ARG A 322 -23.08 67.46 24.85
N ILE A 323 -23.36 66.91 26.03
CA ILE A 323 -22.40 66.90 27.15
C ILE A 323 -21.18 66.01 26.83
N ALA A 324 -21.40 64.90 26.10
CA ALA A 324 -20.33 64.00 25.67
C ALA A 324 -19.30 64.69 24.74
N GLU A 325 -19.69 65.71 23.96
CA GLU A 325 -18.76 66.51 23.13
C GLU A 325 -17.69 67.24 23.96
N TYR A 326 -18.01 67.61 25.19
CA TYR A 326 -17.09 68.28 26.13
C TYR A 326 -16.35 67.29 27.05
N THR A 327 -16.61 65.99 26.91
CA THR A 327 -16.04 64.94 27.76
C THR A 327 -14.71 64.43 27.19
N PRO A 328 -13.61 64.37 27.97
CA PRO A 328 -12.30 63.92 27.50
C PRO A 328 -12.18 62.39 27.36
N VAL A 329 -13.07 61.75 26.59
CA VAL A 329 -13.14 60.28 26.42
C VAL A 329 -11.90 59.62 25.81
N ARG A 330 -10.97 60.40 25.24
CA ARG A 330 -9.70 59.92 24.65
C ARG A 330 -8.55 59.85 25.65
N THR A 331 -8.75 60.29 26.89
CA THR A 331 -7.74 60.26 27.94
C THR A 331 -8.19 59.28 29.01
N PHE A 332 -7.34 58.32 29.35
CA PHE A 332 -7.63 57.38 30.43
C PHE A 332 -7.57 58.10 31.79
N ILE A 333 -8.66 58.05 32.54
CA ILE A 333 -8.79 58.59 33.89
C ILE A 333 -8.88 57.38 34.86
N PRO A 334 -7.81 57.09 35.62
CA PRO A 334 -7.84 56.02 36.62
C PRO A 334 -8.87 56.30 37.72
N PRO A 335 -9.35 55.28 38.45
CA PRO A 335 -10.15 55.50 39.65
C PRO A 335 -9.33 56.28 40.70
N PRO A 336 -9.97 57.13 41.52
CA PRO A 336 -9.37 57.63 42.75
C PRO A 336 -8.95 56.45 43.66
N PRO A 337 -7.82 56.55 44.38
CA PRO A 337 -7.25 55.41 45.12
C PRO A 337 -8.16 54.86 46.23
N ASP A 338 -9.11 55.66 46.71
CA ASP A 338 -10.04 55.31 47.80
C ASP A 338 -11.43 54.86 47.31
N VAL A 339 -11.64 54.75 45.99
CA VAL A 339 -12.93 54.36 45.39
C VAL A 339 -12.78 53.02 44.67
N GLN A 340 -13.50 52.00 45.14
CA GLN A 340 -13.56 50.71 44.44
C GLN A 340 -14.21 50.88 43.07
N ASP A 341 -13.53 50.42 42.01
CA ASP A 341 -14.14 50.27 40.70
C ASP A 341 -15.07 49.05 40.73
N PHE A 342 -16.30 49.19 40.20
CA PHE A 342 -17.32 48.13 40.18
C PHE A 342 -16.96 46.91 39.30
N LEU A 343 -15.74 46.85 38.75
CA LEU A 343 -15.20 45.75 37.96
C LEU A 343 -14.65 44.61 38.85
N SER A 344 -15.34 44.31 39.96
CA SER A 344 -14.94 43.32 40.96
C SER A 344 -15.27 41.89 40.51
N ASP A 345 -14.48 41.34 39.57
CA ASP A 345 -14.21 39.92 39.28
C ASP A 345 -15.35 38.85 39.22
N GLU A 346 -16.63 39.17 39.43
CA GLU A 346 -17.74 38.18 39.44
C GLU A 346 -18.23 37.76 38.04
N GLU A 347 -17.78 38.43 36.96
CA GLU A 347 -18.08 38.09 35.55
C GLU A 347 -16.87 37.46 34.79
N GLU A 348 -15.95 36.81 35.50
CA GLU A 348 -14.85 36.01 34.89
C GLU A 348 -14.88 34.54 35.33
N GLY A 349 -16.09 33.98 35.51
CA GLY A 349 -16.34 32.64 36.05
C GLY A 349 -17.21 31.70 35.20
N GLU A 350 -17.38 31.97 33.89
CA GLU A 350 -18.14 31.12 32.96
C GLU A 350 -17.29 30.69 31.74
N ASP A 351 -16.08 30.17 32.00
CA ASP A 351 -15.35 29.34 31.04
C ASP A 351 -15.83 27.88 31.18
N GLU A 352 -16.83 27.52 30.37
CA GLU A 352 -17.10 26.17 29.80
C GLU A 352 -16.70 24.93 30.67
N GLU A 353 -17.54 24.56 31.64
CA GLU A 353 -17.62 23.17 32.12
C GLU A 353 -18.73 22.40 31.37
N ASP A 354 -18.33 21.38 30.59
CA ASP A 354 -19.23 20.41 29.96
C ASP A 354 -19.99 19.60 31.04
N GLU A 355 -21.29 19.85 31.24
CA GLU A 355 -22.19 18.86 31.85
C GLU A 355 -23.45 18.59 31.00
N ASP A 356 -23.46 17.38 30.44
CA ASP A 356 -24.60 16.72 29.79
C ASP A 356 -25.72 16.44 30.80
N ALA A 357 -26.87 17.09 30.64
CA ALA A 357 -28.10 16.77 31.34
C ALA A 357 -29.34 17.10 30.47
N GLY A 358 -29.77 16.13 29.67
CA GLY A 358 -31.06 16.20 28.98
C GLY A 358 -32.23 15.77 29.88
N GLU A 359 -33.40 16.38 29.68
CA GLU A 359 -34.70 15.67 29.56
C GLU A 359 -35.81 16.61 29.01
N ASP A 360 -36.87 16.02 28.46
CA ASP A 360 -38.07 16.64 27.84
C ASP A 360 -38.81 17.63 28.81
N ASP A 361 -39.64 18.60 28.37
CA ASP A 361 -40.92 18.36 27.69
C ASP A 361 -41.62 19.63 27.10
N ALA A 362 -42.53 19.38 26.16
CA ALA A 362 -43.52 20.15 25.39
C ALA A 362 -43.88 21.65 25.66
N LEU A 363 -43.79 22.45 24.57
CA LEU A 363 -44.85 23.25 23.87
C LEU A 363 -45.71 24.32 24.63
N PRO A 364 -46.36 25.33 23.97
CA PRO A 364 -46.87 25.35 22.59
C PRO A 364 -46.74 26.66 21.76
N GLU A 365 -47.42 26.67 20.60
CA GLU A 365 -47.50 27.70 19.55
C GLU A 365 -47.82 29.15 19.99
N ALA A 366 -47.35 30.12 19.18
CA ALA A 366 -48.09 31.37 18.91
C ALA A 366 -47.75 32.01 17.54
N GLY A 367 -48.60 31.77 16.54
CA GLY A 367 -48.98 32.71 15.46
C GLY A 367 -47.91 33.52 14.73
N ASP A 368 -47.41 33.00 13.60
CA ASP A 368 -46.79 33.79 12.54
C ASP A 368 -47.86 34.57 11.75
N ALA A 369 -47.71 35.90 11.69
CA ALA A 369 -48.58 36.81 10.92
C ALA A 369 -47.76 38.02 10.43
N PRO A 370 -47.34 38.08 9.16
CA PRO A 370 -46.51 39.16 8.64
C PRO A 370 -47.33 40.42 8.30
N PRO A 371 -46.83 41.64 8.63
CA PRO A 371 -47.45 42.91 8.23
C PRO A 371 -46.71 43.61 7.09
N GLU A 372 -47.37 43.80 5.93
CA GLU A 372 -47.08 44.82 4.90
C GLU A 372 -48.24 44.78 3.87
N ALA A 373 -48.66 45.85 3.19
CA ALA A 373 -48.12 47.20 3.00
C ALA A 373 -49.29 48.24 2.84
N PRO A 374 -49.03 49.56 2.84
CA PRO A 374 -50.07 50.58 2.67
C PRO A 374 -50.38 50.87 1.18
N ASP A 375 -51.65 51.14 0.85
CA ASP A 375 -52.06 51.71 -0.44
C ASP A 375 -52.66 53.11 -0.26
N ALA A 376 -52.46 53.96 -1.27
CA ALA A 376 -52.73 55.38 -1.23
C ALA A 376 -54.08 55.74 -1.88
N GLY A 377 -54.89 56.55 -1.18
CA GLY A 377 -56.15 57.09 -1.68
C GLY A 377 -56.25 58.60 -1.48
N ALA A 378 -56.23 59.37 -2.57
CA ALA A 378 -56.50 60.82 -2.58
C ALA A 378 -57.98 61.11 -2.16
N ALA A 379 -58.44 62.33 -1.83
CA ALA A 379 -57.94 63.69 -2.04
C ALA A 379 -58.61 64.69 -1.05
N PRO A 380 -58.12 65.94 -0.91
CA PRO A 380 -58.77 67.01 -0.12
C PRO A 380 -59.86 67.75 -0.96
N PRO A 381 -60.74 68.62 -0.40
CA PRO A 381 -60.40 69.96 0.12
C PRO A 381 -61.18 70.25 1.45
N GLU A 382 -61.36 71.45 2.01
CA GLU A 382 -61.09 72.84 1.61
C GLU A 382 -61.04 73.70 2.90
N ALA A 383 -60.32 74.82 2.90
CA ALA A 383 -60.45 75.84 3.95
C ALA A 383 -61.38 76.96 3.47
N PRO A 384 -62.08 77.65 4.38
CA PRO A 384 -62.20 79.10 4.22
C PRO A 384 -61.74 79.86 5.46
N ALA A 385 -61.26 81.08 5.23
CA ALA A 385 -60.72 81.97 6.24
C ALA A 385 -61.80 82.73 7.02
N ALA A 386 -61.48 83.05 8.28
CA ALA A 386 -61.87 84.26 9.00
C ALA A 386 -60.81 84.54 10.08
#